data_AF-A0A1C5ZDY6-F1
#
_entry.id   AF-A0A1C5ZDY6-F1
#
_cell.length_a   1.000
_cell.length_b   1.000
_cell.length_c   1.000
_cell.angle_alpha   90.00
_cell.angle_beta   90.00
_cell.angle_gamma   90.00
#
_symmetry.space_group_name_H-M   'P 1'
#
loop_
_entity.id
_entity.type
_entity.pdbx_description
1 polymer ?
#
loop_
_entity_poly.entity_id
_entity_poly.type
_entity_poly.pdbx_seq_one_letter_code
_entity_poly.pdbx_strand_id
1 'polypeptide(L)'
;MQDGKHSCWFCWGDSAHALLREAQICYPSVFPKAEVFGPQDDLSEGTLQNWNDPAAREQMLRVRYADFDADTSDAFVRENERAATALDTADEIVLWTAQDCPAERCMMLSLINRLQGRDVPIWLVEVSEMPLTELREPEGTIGGATAIAVMMDDKIPWYWRLFRHPLTWWYLRKRKKLARQETRAGGTVRYGLVGEMEYRAAPYFWEKRRRLTDEERRRAAEQWAQLVREDALLRAVVKGEVRSVGEDFYDEIILSCVTKTEETAAVAIGSAMAKIDAEMCSRVGDLLIYRRLRALADAGRVALVRTEPQEAGGASYWGVSVKRTC
;
A
#
# COMPACT_ATOMS: atom_id res chain seq x y z
N MET A 1 -6.85 30.53 21.25
CA MET A 1 -6.99 29.07 21.11
C MET A 1 -8.03 28.85 20.02
N GLN A 2 -7.61 28.53 18.80
CA GLN A 2 -8.55 27.98 17.82
C GLN A 2 -8.72 26.52 18.21
N ASP A 3 -9.89 26.16 18.75
CA ASP A 3 -10.35 24.77 18.78
C ASP A 3 -10.54 24.34 17.31
N GLY A 4 -9.42 23.96 16.69
CA GLY A 4 -9.41 23.42 15.34
C GLY A 4 -9.95 22.01 15.38
N LYS A 5 -10.96 21.72 14.55
CA LYS A 5 -11.44 20.35 14.34
C LYS A 5 -10.25 19.41 14.11
N HIS A 6 -10.19 18.32 14.87
CA HIS A 6 -9.16 17.31 14.71
C HIS A 6 -9.46 16.45 13.46
N SER A 7 -8.94 16.89 12.31
CA SER A 7 -9.05 16.17 11.04
C SER A 7 -7.92 15.15 10.91
N CYS A 8 -8.28 13.88 10.73
CA CYS A 8 -7.35 12.75 10.60
C CYS A 8 -7.48 12.11 9.22
N TRP A 9 -6.36 11.91 8.54
CA TRP A 9 -6.30 11.27 7.24
C TRP A 9 -5.77 9.85 7.40
N PHE A 10 -6.42 8.89 6.75
CA PHE A 10 -6.02 7.49 6.74
C PHE A 10 -5.71 7.04 5.32
N CYS A 11 -4.60 6.33 5.18
CA CYS A 11 -4.12 5.72 3.94
C CYS A 11 -3.42 4.41 4.29
N TRP A 12 -3.27 3.50 3.33
CA TRP A 12 -2.62 2.23 3.60
C TRP A 12 -1.10 2.34 3.36
N GLY A 13 -0.31 1.93 4.36
CA GLY A 13 1.13 1.79 4.22
C GLY A 13 1.95 3.08 4.34
N ASP A 14 3.25 2.91 4.57
CA ASP A 14 4.21 4.01 4.78
C ASP A 14 4.38 4.88 3.54
N SER A 15 4.32 4.28 2.35
CA SER A 15 4.48 5.00 1.08
C SER A 15 3.38 6.03 0.87
N ALA A 16 2.13 5.67 1.14
CA ALA A 16 1.01 6.59 1.05
C ALA A 16 1.09 7.66 2.16
N HIS A 17 1.47 7.27 3.38
CA HIS A 17 1.68 8.20 4.49
C HIS A 17 2.70 9.28 4.11
N ALA A 18 3.91 8.87 3.70
CA ALA A 18 5.00 9.79 3.38
C ALA A 18 4.61 10.74 2.23
N LEU A 19 3.96 10.20 1.20
CA LEU A 19 3.48 10.99 0.07
C LEU A 19 2.48 12.05 0.48
N LEU A 20 1.47 11.70 1.29
CA LEU A 20 0.44 12.66 1.71
C LEU A 20 1.02 13.74 2.63
N ARG A 21 2.01 13.38 3.47
CA ARG A 21 2.79 14.35 4.24
C ARG A 21 3.58 15.30 3.35
N GLU A 22 4.22 14.78 2.29
CA GLU A 22 4.91 15.61 1.30
C GLU A 22 3.92 16.54 0.57
N ALA A 23 2.75 16.03 0.21
CA ALA A 23 1.69 16.82 -0.44
C ALA A 23 1.22 17.98 0.45
N GLN A 24 0.99 17.75 1.75
CA GLN A 24 0.64 18.80 2.71
C GLN A 24 1.72 19.89 2.82
N ILE A 25 3.01 19.52 2.71
CA ILE A 25 4.13 20.46 2.74
C ILE A 25 4.21 21.27 1.43
N CYS A 26 3.99 20.61 0.28
CA CYS A 26 4.15 21.22 -1.04
C CYS A 26 2.96 22.10 -1.48
N TYR A 27 1.77 21.84 -0.92
CA TYR A 27 0.53 22.55 -1.25
C TYR A 27 -0.22 23.04 0.01
N PRO A 28 0.40 23.88 0.84
CA PRO A 28 -0.19 24.37 2.08
C PRO A 28 -1.45 25.22 1.86
N SER A 29 -1.67 25.79 0.67
CA SER A 29 -2.91 26.50 0.35
C SER A 29 -4.07 25.57 -0.03
N VAL A 30 -3.77 24.36 -0.51
CA VAL A 30 -4.77 23.34 -0.90
C VAL A 30 -5.18 22.46 0.28
N PHE A 31 -4.20 22.04 1.08
CA PHE A 31 -4.41 21.05 2.12
C PHE A 31 -4.51 21.69 3.50
N PRO A 32 -5.56 21.39 4.28
CA PRO A 32 -5.61 21.76 5.68
C PRO A 32 -4.51 21.01 6.46
N LYS A 33 -4.09 21.60 7.59
CA LYS A 33 -3.28 20.87 8.56
C LYS A 33 -4.11 19.71 9.11
N ALA A 34 -3.66 18.49 8.87
CA ALA A 34 -4.27 17.27 9.36
C ALA A 34 -3.17 16.27 9.71
N GLU A 35 -3.43 15.43 10.71
CA GLU A 35 -2.55 14.28 10.97
C GLU A 35 -2.83 13.20 9.93
N VAL A 36 -1.77 12.55 9.44
CA VAL A 36 -1.86 11.47 8.46
C VAL A 36 -1.39 10.19 9.14
N PHE A 37 -2.16 9.12 9.00
CA PHE A 37 -1.90 7.81 9.56
C PHE A 37 -1.79 6.77 8.43
N GLY A 38 -0.77 5.93 8.55
CA GLY A 38 -0.46 4.88 7.57
C GLY A 38 -0.40 3.50 8.22
N PRO A 39 -1.51 2.95 8.73
CA PRO A 39 -1.51 1.61 9.31
C PRO A 39 -0.99 0.57 8.31
N GLN A 40 -0.24 -0.40 8.83
CA GLN A 40 0.40 -1.48 8.06
C GLN A 40 -0.38 -2.79 8.10
N ASP A 41 -1.46 -2.83 8.87
CA ASP A 41 -2.27 -4.05 8.99
C ASP A 41 -3.08 -4.31 7.72
N ASP A 42 -2.50 -5.10 6.81
CA ASP A 42 -3.16 -5.48 5.57
C ASP A 42 -4.18 -6.60 5.81
N LEU A 43 -5.41 -6.14 6.05
CA LEU A 43 -6.61 -6.93 6.27
C LEU A 43 -7.11 -7.70 5.04
N SER A 44 -6.47 -7.53 3.87
CA SER A 44 -6.73 -8.41 2.72
C SER A 44 -6.14 -9.80 2.91
N GLU A 45 -5.22 -9.97 3.87
CA GLU A 45 -4.57 -11.25 4.17
C GLU A 45 -4.77 -11.66 5.63
N GLY A 46 -4.92 -12.97 5.85
CA GLY A 46 -5.10 -13.57 7.16
C GLY A 46 -6.56 -13.55 7.65
N THR A 47 -6.75 -14.11 8.85
CA THR A 47 -8.06 -14.16 9.51
C THR A 47 -8.53 -12.77 9.93
N LEU A 48 -9.84 -12.56 9.82
CA LEU A 48 -10.56 -11.41 10.37
C LEU A 48 -11.27 -11.74 11.69
N GLN A 49 -11.08 -12.93 12.26
CA GLN A 49 -11.50 -13.13 13.64
C GLN A 49 -10.79 -12.13 14.54
N ASN A 50 -11.56 -11.50 15.44
CA ASN A 50 -11.06 -10.48 16.35
C ASN A 50 -10.34 -9.33 15.62
N TRP A 51 -10.77 -8.98 14.40
CA TRP A 51 -10.13 -7.91 13.62
C TRP A 51 -10.13 -6.55 14.33
N ASN A 52 -11.05 -6.36 15.29
CA ASN A 52 -11.18 -5.15 16.10
C ASN A 52 -10.45 -5.23 17.45
N ASP A 53 -9.84 -6.38 17.79
CA ASP A 53 -9.05 -6.57 19.01
C ASP A 53 -7.59 -6.15 18.74
N PRO A 54 -7.09 -5.08 19.38
CA PRO A 54 -5.72 -4.62 19.20
C PRO A 54 -4.66 -5.69 19.46
N ALA A 55 -4.85 -6.55 20.46
CA ALA A 55 -3.87 -7.57 20.82
C ALA A 55 -3.79 -8.67 19.74
N ALA A 56 -4.94 -9.09 19.21
CA ALA A 56 -5.01 -10.03 18.10
C ALA A 56 -4.34 -9.45 16.83
N ARG A 57 -4.54 -8.16 16.56
CA ARG A 57 -3.92 -7.49 15.40
C ARG A 57 -2.41 -7.30 15.57
N GLU A 58 -1.95 -6.95 16.77
CA GLU A 58 -0.52 -6.90 17.07
C GLU A 58 0.15 -8.24 16.78
N GLN A 59 -0.43 -9.35 17.25
CA GLN A 59 0.13 -10.68 17.00
C GLN A 59 0.22 -10.97 15.49
N MET A 60 -0.83 -10.63 14.73
CA MET A 60 -0.84 -10.82 13.27
C MET A 60 0.24 -9.99 12.57
N LEU A 61 0.43 -8.73 12.99
CA LEU A 61 1.48 -7.85 12.47
C LEU A 61 2.87 -8.40 12.77
N ARG A 62 3.11 -8.86 13.99
CA ARG A 62 4.40 -9.44 14.39
C ARG A 62 4.75 -10.68 13.57
N VAL A 63 3.77 -11.53 13.29
CA VAL A 63 3.96 -12.69 12.41
C VAL A 63 4.20 -12.26 10.96
N ARG A 64 3.43 -11.29 10.45
CA ARG A 64 3.54 -10.77 9.08
C ARG A 64 4.90 -10.17 8.80
N TYR A 65 5.43 -9.43 9.76
CA TYR A 65 6.70 -8.71 9.64
C TYR A 65 7.83 -9.39 10.44
N ALA A 66 7.73 -10.71 10.68
CA ALA A 66 8.74 -11.46 11.43
C ALA A 66 10.11 -11.53 10.73
N ASP A 67 10.12 -11.41 9.39
CA ASP A 67 11.35 -11.38 8.59
C ASP A 67 12.05 -9.99 8.62
N PHE A 68 11.43 -8.99 9.25
CA PHE A 68 11.99 -7.65 9.46
C PHE A 68 12.70 -7.56 10.82
N ASP A 69 13.54 -6.54 11.03
CA ASP A 69 14.09 -6.30 12.37
C ASP A 69 13.02 -5.91 13.38
N ALA A 70 13.31 -6.17 14.65
CA ALA A 70 12.40 -5.90 15.76
C ALA A 70 11.98 -4.43 15.82
N ASP A 71 12.91 -3.49 15.62
CA ASP A 71 12.62 -2.05 15.71
C ASP A 71 11.58 -1.62 14.67
N THR A 72 11.67 -2.17 13.47
CA THR A 72 10.70 -1.97 12.39
C THR A 72 9.35 -2.59 12.71
N SER A 73 9.34 -3.86 13.09
CA SER A 73 8.11 -4.57 13.42
C SER A 73 7.36 -3.82 14.53
N ASP A 74 8.08 -3.34 15.54
CA ASP A 74 7.53 -2.52 16.61
C ASP A 74 7.05 -1.15 16.12
N ALA A 75 7.72 -0.54 15.13
CA ALA A 75 7.25 0.71 14.54
C ALA A 75 5.91 0.54 13.84
N PHE A 76 5.72 -0.58 13.12
CA PHE A 76 4.46 -0.90 12.48
C PHE A 76 3.34 -1.14 13.49
N VAL A 77 3.61 -1.87 14.57
CA VAL A 77 2.65 -2.05 15.67
C VAL A 77 2.24 -0.70 16.26
N ARG A 78 3.21 0.15 16.62
CA ARG A 78 2.95 1.48 17.19
C ARG A 78 2.12 2.37 16.26
N GLU A 79 2.41 2.37 14.96
CA GLU A 79 1.64 3.18 14.00
C GLU A 79 0.20 2.69 13.87
N ASN A 80 -0.03 1.37 13.89
CA ASN A 80 -1.39 0.81 13.89
C ASN A 80 -2.17 1.19 15.17
N GLU A 81 -1.53 1.16 16.34
CA GLU A 81 -2.15 1.59 17.62
C GLU A 81 -2.49 3.10 17.62
N ARG A 82 -1.56 3.92 17.11
CA ARG A 82 -1.78 5.37 16.95
C ARG A 82 -2.93 5.66 16.01
N ALA A 83 -2.99 4.97 14.86
CA ALA A 83 -4.09 5.09 13.91
C ALA A 83 -5.43 4.70 14.54
N ALA A 84 -5.49 3.59 15.29
CA ALA A 84 -6.70 3.17 15.98
C ALA A 84 -7.17 4.21 17.01
N THR A 85 -6.24 4.76 17.80
CA THR A 85 -6.53 5.81 18.78
C THR A 85 -7.06 7.08 18.10
N ALA A 86 -6.38 7.53 17.05
CA ALA A 86 -6.77 8.72 16.29
C ALA A 86 -8.14 8.56 15.63
N LEU A 87 -8.44 7.35 15.14
CA LEU A 87 -9.75 7.04 14.56
C LEU A 87 -10.86 7.28 15.57
N ASP A 88 -10.67 6.86 16.83
CA ASP A 88 -11.67 6.96 17.89
C ASP A 88 -11.88 8.41 18.38
N THR A 89 -10.88 9.28 18.23
CA THR A 89 -10.94 10.68 18.71
C THR A 89 -11.19 11.74 17.62
N ALA A 90 -11.07 11.38 16.34
CA ALA A 90 -11.19 12.35 15.24
C ALA A 90 -12.57 13.01 15.13
N ASP A 91 -12.58 14.31 14.85
CA ASP A 91 -13.78 15.11 14.54
C ASP A 91 -14.15 15.03 13.05
N GLU A 92 -13.18 14.72 12.20
CA GLU A 92 -13.34 14.53 10.77
C GLU A 92 -12.33 13.50 10.27
N ILE A 93 -12.78 12.64 9.36
CA ILE A 93 -11.97 11.55 8.82
C ILE A 93 -11.88 11.73 7.31
N VAL A 94 -10.66 11.66 6.77
CA VAL A 94 -10.43 11.58 5.33
C VAL A 94 -9.77 10.26 4.98
N LEU A 95 -10.43 9.45 4.16
CA LEU A 95 -9.93 8.16 3.69
C LEU A 95 -9.36 8.33 2.27
N TRP A 96 -8.08 8.07 2.12
CA TRP A 96 -7.41 7.96 0.83
C TRP A 96 -7.34 6.49 0.42
N THR A 97 -7.90 6.16 -0.75
CA THR A 97 -7.91 4.79 -1.27
C THR A 97 -7.89 4.80 -2.79
N ALA A 98 -7.34 3.76 -3.38
CA ALA A 98 -7.52 3.39 -4.77
C ALA A 98 -8.56 2.26 -4.89
N GLN A 99 -9.05 2.04 -6.10
CA GLN A 99 -10.08 1.04 -6.38
C GLN A 99 -9.51 -0.37 -6.57
N ASP A 100 -8.26 -0.44 -7.05
CA ASP A 100 -7.66 -1.67 -7.55
C ASP A 100 -6.79 -2.39 -6.50
N CYS A 101 -6.59 -1.81 -5.31
CA CYS A 101 -5.72 -2.35 -4.28
C CYS A 101 -6.55 -3.07 -3.18
N PRO A 102 -6.47 -4.40 -3.05
CA PRO A 102 -7.22 -5.14 -2.03
C PRO A 102 -6.96 -4.66 -0.61
N ALA A 103 -5.70 -4.31 -0.29
CA ALA A 103 -5.31 -3.85 1.04
C ALA A 103 -5.96 -2.51 1.41
N GLU A 104 -5.89 -1.52 0.52
CA GLU A 104 -6.55 -0.21 0.71
C GLU A 104 -8.07 -0.34 0.82
N ARG A 105 -8.68 -1.21 0.00
CA ARG A 105 -10.12 -1.46 0.04
C ARG A 105 -10.55 -2.16 1.33
N CYS A 106 -9.80 -3.16 1.80
CA CYS A 106 -10.08 -3.82 3.08
C CYS A 106 -9.94 -2.84 4.25
N MET A 107 -8.88 -2.02 4.24
CA MET A 107 -8.69 -0.96 5.23
C MET A 107 -9.89 0.00 5.23
N MET A 108 -10.27 0.55 4.07
CA MET A 108 -11.43 1.45 3.93
C MET A 108 -12.70 0.82 4.53
N LEU A 109 -13.03 -0.41 4.14
CA LEU A 109 -14.21 -1.13 4.63
C LEU A 109 -14.18 -1.34 6.15
N SER A 110 -13.02 -1.75 6.70
CA SER A 110 -12.84 -1.97 8.12
C SER A 110 -12.98 -0.70 8.96
N LEU A 111 -12.44 0.43 8.47
CA LEU A 111 -12.54 1.72 9.16
C LEU A 111 -13.98 2.23 9.16
N ILE A 112 -14.67 2.16 8.01
CA ILE A 112 -16.09 2.55 7.93
C ILE A 112 -16.96 1.67 8.83
N ASN A 113 -16.64 0.38 8.94
CA ASN A 113 -17.35 -0.53 9.85
C ASN A 113 -17.07 -0.19 11.33
N ARG A 114 -15.83 0.12 11.72
CA ARG A 114 -15.48 0.53 13.09
C ARG A 114 -16.19 1.82 13.52
N LEU A 115 -16.47 2.71 12.57
CA LEU A 115 -17.15 3.99 12.81
C LEU A 115 -18.67 3.89 12.82
N GLN A 116 -19.25 2.69 12.69
CA GLN A 116 -20.71 2.54 12.78
C GLN A 116 -21.22 3.06 14.12
N GLY A 117 -22.29 3.86 14.07
CA GLY A 117 -22.87 4.51 15.26
C GLY A 117 -22.20 5.82 15.68
N ARG A 118 -21.08 6.23 15.05
CA ARG A 118 -20.50 7.57 15.24
C ARG A 118 -20.96 8.54 14.15
N ASP A 119 -21.51 9.68 14.55
CA ASP A 119 -21.83 10.78 13.64
C ASP A 119 -20.58 11.64 13.34
N VAL A 120 -19.61 11.04 12.66
CA VAL A 120 -18.39 11.71 12.19
C VAL A 120 -18.42 11.86 10.67
N PRO A 121 -18.10 13.04 10.10
CA PRO A 121 -17.95 13.18 8.66
C PRO A 121 -16.76 12.35 8.16
N ILE A 122 -17.02 11.52 7.15
CA ILE A 122 -16.02 10.70 6.46
C ILE A 122 -15.98 11.19 5.02
N TRP A 123 -14.84 11.74 4.62
CA TRP A 123 -14.55 12.15 3.25
C TRP A 123 -13.75 11.05 2.57
N LEU A 124 -14.14 10.69 1.36
CA LEU A 124 -13.43 9.73 0.54
C LEU A 124 -12.66 10.47 -0.56
N VAL A 125 -11.38 10.15 -0.67
CA VAL A 125 -10.51 10.56 -1.78
C VAL A 125 -10.16 9.31 -2.58
N GLU A 126 -10.82 9.13 -3.72
CA GLU A 126 -10.60 7.99 -4.61
C GLU A 126 -9.51 8.30 -5.63
N VAL A 127 -8.36 7.65 -5.47
CA VAL A 127 -7.22 7.73 -6.39
C VAL A 127 -7.43 6.73 -7.52
N SER A 128 -7.35 7.20 -8.76
CA SER A 128 -7.55 6.38 -9.95
C SER A 128 -6.81 6.97 -11.15
N GLU A 129 -7.52 7.56 -12.10
CA GLU A 129 -6.98 8.12 -13.32
C GLU A 129 -7.02 9.65 -13.29
N MET A 130 -5.98 10.27 -13.86
CA MET A 130 -5.84 11.72 -13.94
C MET A 130 -5.19 12.12 -15.27
N PRO A 131 -5.67 13.16 -15.97
CA PRO A 131 -4.95 13.73 -17.09
C PRO A 131 -3.58 14.29 -16.64
N LEU A 132 -2.51 13.99 -17.38
CA LEU A 132 -1.15 14.48 -17.05
C LEU A 132 -1.08 16.02 -17.01
N THR A 133 -1.97 16.71 -17.72
CA THR A 133 -2.08 18.18 -17.73
C THR A 133 -2.52 18.77 -16.40
N GLU A 134 -3.11 17.95 -15.51
CA GLU A 134 -3.58 18.36 -14.18
C GLU A 134 -2.49 18.30 -13.10
N LEU A 135 -1.29 17.80 -13.45
CA LEU A 135 -0.16 17.77 -12.52
C LEU A 135 0.24 19.18 -12.11
N ARG A 136 0.11 19.50 -10.82
CA ARG A 136 0.45 20.83 -10.31
C ARG A 136 1.93 20.96 -10.01
N GLU A 137 2.49 22.14 -10.27
CA GLU A 137 3.79 22.51 -9.70
C GLU A 137 3.60 22.93 -8.23
N PRO A 138 4.56 22.63 -7.34
CA PRO A 138 4.47 22.99 -5.93
C PRO A 138 4.37 24.52 -5.73
N GLU A 139 3.70 24.95 -4.65
CA GLU A 139 3.40 26.38 -4.38
C GLU A 139 4.62 27.22 -3.97
N GLY A 140 5.80 26.61 -3.90
CA GLY A 140 7.05 27.29 -3.66
C GLY A 140 8.25 26.48 -4.16
N THR A 141 9.37 27.17 -4.33
CA THR A 141 10.67 26.51 -4.46
C THR A 141 10.99 25.86 -3.12
N ILE A 142 11.00 24.53 -3.07
CA ILE A 142 11.73 23.82 -2.03
C ILE A 142 13.21 24.20 -2.27
N GLY A 143 13.69 25.23 -1.56
CA GLY A 143 15.04 25.72 -1.70
C GLY A 143 16.04 24.57 -1.62
N GLY A 144 16.78 24.34 -2.71
CA GLY A 144 17.96 23.47 -2.73
C GLY A 144 17.76 21.98 -2.44
N ALA A 145 16.54 21.45 -2.38
CA ALA A 145 16.30 20.04 -2.09
C ALA A 145 15.33 19.39 -3.08
N THR A 146 15.81 19.14 -4.30
CA THR A 146 15.33 18.03 -5.15
C THR A 146 15.72 16.65 -4.55
N ALA A 147 15.61 16.55 -3.21
CA ALA A 147 16.00 15.46 -2.35
C ALA A 147 15.10 15.41 -1.08
N ILE A 148 13.82 15.78 -1.20
CA ILE A 148 12.76 15.26 -0.30
C ILE A 148 12.09 14.04 -0.97
N ALA A 149 12.80 13.39 -1.90
CA ALA A 149 12.69 11.94 -1.99
C ALA A 149 13.39 11.38 -0.74
N VAL A 150 12.64 11.25 0.36
CA VAL A 150 13.09 10.56 1.58
C VAL A 150 14.35 11.19 2.20
N MET A 151 14.22 12.34 2.87
CA MET A 151 15.14 12.60 4.00
C MET A 151 14.70 11.69 5.14
N MET A 152 15.30 10.50 5.06
CA MET A 152 15.56 9.58 6.14
C MET A 152 15.86 10.39 7.41
N ASP A 153 14.93 10.40 8.36
CA ASP A 153 15.31 10.45 9.76
C ASP A 153 16.29 9.29 9.98
N ASP A 154 17.27 9.41 10.87
CA ASP A 154 18.41 8.49 11.08
C ASP A 154 17.99 7.10 11.63
N LYS A 155 16.73 6.73 11.39
CA LYS A 155 16.03 5.51 11.79
C LYS A 155 15.41 4.80 10.58
N ILE A 156 15.90 5.03 9.36
CA ILE A 156 15.44 4.22 8.22
C ILE A 156 15.94 2.78 8.38
N PRO A 157 15.02 1.82 8.47
CA PRO A 157 15.39 0.43 8.65
C PRO A 157 16.23 -0.11 7.48
N TRP A 158 17.13 -1.03 7.79
CA TRP A 158 18.06 -1.64 6.83
C TRP A 158 17.36 -2.36 5.66
N TYR A 159 16.08 -2.72 5.73
CA TYR A 159 15.37 -3.29 4.56
C TYR A 159 15.05 -2.25 3.48
N TRP A 160 14.89 -0.98 3.82
CA TRP A 160 14.89 0.09 2.81
C TRP A 160 16.27 0.25 2.14
N ARG A 161 17.35 -0.25 2.78
CA ARG A 161 18.64 -0.44 2.11
C ARG A 161 18.64 -1.69 1.21
N LEU A 162 17.96 -2.79 1.60
CA LEU A 162 17.79 -4.00 0.76
C LEU A 162 17.10 -3.70 -0.58
N PHE A 163 16.13 -2.77 -0.62
CA PHE A 163 15.40 -2.40 -1.84
C PHE A 163 16.13 -1.37 -2.74
N ARG A 164 17.41 -1.06 -2.45
CA ARG A 164 18.31 -0.30 -3.36
C ARG A 164 18.79 -1.19 -4.53
N HIS A 165 17.88 -1.91 -5.18
CA HIS A 165 18.23 -2.66 -6.37
C HIS A 165 18.41 -1.68 -7.55
N PRO A 166 19.49 -1.77 -8.35
CA PRO A 166 19.62 -0.99 -9.58
C PRO A 166 18.46 -1.21 -10.56
N LEU A 167 17.66 -2.27 -10.38
CA LEU A 167 16.43 -2.55 -11.16
C LEU A 167 15.20 -1.81 -10.65
N THR A 168 15.01 -1.58 -9.34
CA THR A 168 13.95 -0.66 -8.86
C THR A 168 14.29 0.76 -9.29
N TRP A 169 15.58 1.12 -9.24
CA TRP A 169 16.03 2.40 -9.78
C TRP A 169 15.95 2.47 -11.31
N TRP A 170 16.18 1.37 -12.04
CA TRP A 170 15.96 1.28 -13.50
C TRP A 170 14.48 1.29 -13.87
N TYR A 171 13.61 0.61 -13.12
CA TYR A 171 12.17 0.60 -13.31
C TYR A 171 11.59 1.99 -13.01
N LEU A 172 11.98 2.61 -11.89
CA LEU A 172 11.62 3.98 -11.54
C LEU A 172 12.22 5.00 -12.52
N ARG A 173 13.47 4.82 -12.99
CA ARG A 173 14.07 5.66 -14.04
C ARG A 173 13.41 5.47 -15.38
N LYS A 174 13.08 4.24 -15.78
CA LYS A 174 12.43 3.91 -17.06
C LYS A 174 11.00 4.42 -17.05
N ARG A 175 10.25 4.27 -15.96
CA ARG A 175 8.95 4.94 -15.74
C ARG A 175 9.11 6.45 -15.73
N LYS A 176 10.10 7.03 -15.03
CA LYS A 176 10.36 8.48 -15.09
C LYS A 176 10.75 8.95 -16.50
N LYS A 177 11.41 8.12 -17.32
CA LYS A 177 11.80 8.44 -18.71
C LYS A 177 10.61 8.31 -19.67
N LEU A 178 9.75 7.30 -19.48
CA LEU A 178 8.50 7.14 -20.23
C LEU A 178 7.49 8.24 -19.86
N ALA A 179 7.29 8.51 -18.56
CA ALA A 179 6.47 9.63 -18.07
C ALA A 179 6.99 10.98 -18.59
N ARG A 180 8.33 11.15 -18.67
CA ARG A 180 8.95 12.34 -19.31
C ARG A 180 8.83 12.38 -20.83
N GLN A 181 8.66 11.25 -21.51
CA GLN A 181 8.41 11.20 -22.96
C GLN A 181 6.92 11.39 -23.29
N GLU A 182 6.02 10.99 -22.41
CA GLU A 182 4.57 11.22 -22.51
C GLU A 182 4.14 12.65 -22.15
N THR A 183 5.04 13.47 -21.58
CA THR A 183 4.85 14.93 -21.34
C THR A 183 4.59 15.78 -22.59
N ARG A 184 4.33 15.18 -23.76
CA ARG A 184 4.00 15.87 -25.01
C ARG A 184 2.87 15.17 -25.77
N ALA A 185 1.72 14.95 -25.14
CA ALA A 185 0.38 15.00 -25.77
C ALA A 185 -0.68 14.32 -24.87
N GLY A 186 -1.52 15.09 -24.18
CA GLY A 186 -2.85 14.66 -23.72
C GLY A 186 -3.00 13.30 -23.01
N GLY A 187 -1.94 12.76 -22.39
CA GLY A 187 -1.96 11.43 -21.79
C GLY A 187 -2.68 11.41 -20.45
N THR A 188 -3.29 10.27 -20.12
CA THR A 188 -3.86 9.98 -18.79
C THR A 188 -2.89 9.10 -18.02
N VAL A 189 -2.64 9.41 -16.75
CA VAL A 189 -1.93 8.53 -15.82
C VAL A 189 -2.93 7.77 -14.96
N ARG A 190 -2.69 6.47 -14.77
CA ARG A 190 -3.44 5.62 -13.85
C ARG A 190 -2.59 5.30 -12.63
N TYR A 191 -3.18 5.46 -11.45
CA TYR A 191 -2.59 5.09 -10.17
C TYR A 191 -3.34 3.90 -9.59
N GLY A 192 -2.59 2.84 -9.27
CA GLY A 192 -3.15 1.61 -8.73
C GLY A 192 -3.28 1.56 -7.21
N LEU A 193 -2.54 2.43 -6.52
CA LEU A 193 -2.57 2.63 -5.07
C LEU A 193 -2.16 4.07 -4.75
N VAL A 194 -2.54 4.55 -3.57
CA VAL A 194 -2.24 5.92 -3.11
C VAL A 194 -0.73 6.13 -3.02
N GLY A 195 0.02 5.13 -2.55
CA GLY A 195 1.48 5.19 -2.44
C GLY A 195 2.24 5.21 -3.77
N GLU A 196 1.60 4.87 -4.90
CA GLU A 196 2.19 5.01 -6.25
C GLU A 196 1.97 6.40 -6.87
N MET A 197 1.09 7.20 -6.25
CA MET A 197 0.80 8.53 -6.73
C MET A 197 2.06 9.41 -6.71
N GLU A 198 2.08 10.50 -7.47
CA GLU A 198 3.04 11.58 -7.21
C GLU A 198 2.37 12.61 -6.31
N TYR A 199 3.09 13.19 -5.33
CA TYR A 199 2.51 14.23 -4.45
C TYR A 199 1.88 15.39 -5.25
N ARG A 200 2.38 15.64 -6.47
CA ARG A 200 1.86 16.62 -7.42
C ARG A 200 0.46 16.36 -7.95
N ALA A 201 0.02 15.10 -7.92
CA ALA A 201 -1.32 14.68 -8.32
C ALA A 201 -2.31 14.76 -7.14
N ALA A 202 -1.84 14.81 -5.90
CA ALA A 202 -2.71 14.83 -4.72
C ALA A 202 -3.75 15.98 -4.73
N PRO A 203 -3.43 17.23 -5.14
CA PRO A 203 -4.41 18.31 -5.22
C PRO A 203 -5.62 17.98 -6.11
N TYR A 204 -5.39 17.30 -7.25
CA TYR A 204 -6.45 16.93 -8.18
C TYR A 204 -7.47 15.99 -7.54
N PHE A 205 -7.01 14.94 -6.86
CA PHE A 205 -7.90 13.98 -6.20
C PHE A 205 -8.56 14.59 -4.97
N TRP A 206 -7.84 15.44 -4.23
CA TRP A 206 -8.38 16.15 -3.07
C TRP A 206 -9.55 17.06 -3.40
N GLU A 207 -9.50 17.76 -4.51
CA GLU A 207 -10.61 18.61 -4.98
C GLU A 207 -11.84 17.79 -5.37
N LYS A 208 -11.65 16.53 -5.73
CA LYS A 208 -12.71 15.57 -6.08
C LYS A 208 -13.24 14.78 -4.90
N ARG A 209 -12.70 15.01 -3.70
CA ARG A 209 -13.14 14.31 -2.49
C ARG A 209 -14.63 14.54 -2.25
N ARG A 210 -15.28 13.51 -1.73
CA ARG A 210 -16.72 13.52 -1.49
C ARG A 210 -17.03 12.99 -0.11
N ARG A 211 -18.07 13.52 0.53
CA ARG A 211 -18.55 12.98 1.80
C ARG A 211 -19.30 11.68 1.53
N LEU A 212 -18.99 10.63 2.29
CA LEU A 212 -19.74 9.38 2.25
C LEU A 212 -21.15 9.58 2.79
N THR A 213 -22.13 9.12 2.03
CA THR A 213 -23.54 9.05 2.43
C THR A 213 -23.77 7.93 3.44
N ASP A 214 -24.86 8.01 4.21
CA ASP A 214 -25.21 6.98 5.19
C ASP A 214 -25.46 5.62 4.53
N GLU A 215 -26.02 5.62 3.32
CA GLU A 215 -26.26 4.42 2.54
C GLU A 215 -24.94 3.76 2.09
N GLU A 216 -23.95 4.55 1.67
CA GLU A 216 -22.61 4.01 1.34
C GLU A 216 -21.91 3.45 2.57
N ARG A 217 -22.03 4.13 3.72
CA ARG A 217 -21.49 3.65 4.99
C ARG A 217 -22.11 2.32 5.39
N ARG A 218 -23.43 2.19 5.28
CA ARG A 218 -24.17 0.96 5.57
C ARG A 218 -23.73 -0.18 4.66
N ARG A 219 -23.64 0.06 3.34
CA ARG A 219 -23.17 -0.95 2.37
C ARG A 219 -21.74 -1.40 2.63
N ALA A 220 -20.83 -0.46 2.90
CA ALA A 220 -19.45 -0.78 3.24
C ALA A 220 -19.37 -1.62 4.53
N ALA A 221 -20.15 -1.27 5.55
CA ALA A 221 -20.21 -2.03 6.79
C ALA A 221 -20.80 -3.44 6.61
N GLU A 222 -21.82 -3.59 5.76
CA GLU A 222 -22.41 -4.89 5.40
C GLU A 222 -21.43 -5.77 4.63
N GLN A 223 -20.73 -5.20 3.66
CA GLN A 223 -19.67 -5.89 2.91
C GLN A 223 -18.55 -6.34 3.86
N TRP A 224 -18.09 -5.47 4.76
CA TRP A 224 -17.10 -5.85 5.76
C TRP A 224 -17.59 -6.98 6.67
N ALA A 225 -18.81 -6.87 7.20
CA ALA A 225 -19.40 -7.91 8.04
C ALA A 225 -19.52 -9.26 7.31
N GLN A 226 -19.76 -9.24 5.99
CA GLN A 226 -19.72 -10.44 5.16
C GLN A 226 -18.30 -11.03 5.09
N LEU A 227 -17.28 -10.23 4.81
CA LEU A 227 -15.88 -10.68 4.76
C LEU A 227 -15.40 -11.26 6.10
N VAL A 228 -15.88 -10.72 7.22
CA VAL A 228 -15.60 -11.23 8.57
C VAL A 228 -16.30 -12.58 8.80
N ARG A 229 -17.55 -12.75 8.35
CA ARG A 229 -18.27 -14.04 8.45
C ARG A 229 -17.64 -15.14 7.59
N GLU A 230 -17.16 -14.77 6.41
CA GLU A 230 -16.51 -15.71 5.49
C GLU A 230 -15.10 -16.09 5.97
N ASP A 231 -14.41 -15.16 6.63
CA ASP A 231 -13.10 -15.37 7.26
C ASP A 231 -12.05 -16.08 6.38
N ALA A 232 -12.09 -15.84 5.07
CA ALA A 232 -11.07 -16.37 4.18
C ALA A 232 -9.71 -15.76 4.51
N LEU A 233 -8.64 -16.52 4.27
CA LEU A 233 -7.27 -16.07 4.53
C LEU A 233 -6.75 -15.13 3.44
N LEU A 234 -7.45 -14.97 2.33
CA LEU A 234 -7.13 -14.02 1.28
C LEU A 234 -8.39 -13.34 0.75
N ARG A 235 -8.25 -12.05 0.44
CA ARG A 235 -9.27 -11.22 -0.18
C ARG A 235 -8.68 -10.51 -1.39
N ALA A 236 -9.42 -10.53 -2.49
CA ALA A 236 -9.00 -9.93 -3.76
C ALA A 236 -10.06 -8.95 -4.27
N VAL A 237 -9.64 -7.97 -5.08
CA VAL A 237 -10.57 -7.15 -5.85
C VAL A 237 -10.95 -7.93 -7.11
N VAL A 238 -12.22 -8.34 -7.19
CA VAL A 238 -12.77 -9.07 -8.33
C VAL A 238 -13.93 -8.25 -8.89
N LYS A 239 -13.78 -7.77 -10.13
CA LYS A 239 -14.77 -6.89 -10.79
C LYS A 239 -15.10 -5.63 -9.97
N GLY A 240 -14.09 -5.03 -9.34
CA GLY A 240 -14.21 -3.80 -8.55
C GLY A 240 -14.71 -3.99 -7.11
N GLU A 241 -14.96 -5.22 -6.68
CA GLU A 241 -15.41 -5.53 -5.31
C GLU A 241 -14.41 -6.41 -4.58
N VAL A 242 -14.19 -6.14 -3.29
CA VAL A 242 -13.43 -7.04 -2.43
C VAL A 242 -14.24 -8.29 -2.16
N ARG A 243 -13.64 -9.46 -2.40
CA ARG A 243 -14.24 -10.77 -2.16
C ARG A 243 -13.24 -11.69 -1.46
N SER A 244 -13.75 -12.53 -0.56
CA SER A 244 -13.02 -13.69 -0.04
C SER A 244 -12.68 -14.64 -1.18
N VAL A 245 -11.42 -15.08 -1.25
CA VAL A 245 -10.92 -16.00 -2.27
C VAL A 245 -10.09 -17.12 -1.61
N GLY A 246 -9.80 -18.18 -2.38
CA GLY A 246 -8.83 -19.18 -1.95
C GLY A 246 -7.44 -18.56 -1.76
N GLU A 247 -6.66 -19.08 -0.82
CA GLU A 247 -5.29 -18.61 -0.62
C GLU A 247 -4.41 -18.74 -1.87
N ASP A 248 -4.71 -19.72 -2.70
CA ASP A 248 -4.05 -20.05 -3.96
C ASP A 248 -4.52 -19.20 -5.16
N PHE A 249 -5.38 -18.21 -4.93
CA PHE A 249 -6.02 -17.43 -5.99
C PHE A 249 -5.03 -16.81 -7.00
N TYR A 250 -3.86 -16.39 -6.53
CA TYR A 250 -2.81 -15.81 -7.38
C TYR A 250 -1.75 -16.83 -7.83
N ASP A 251 -1.76 -18.06 -7.33
CA ASP A 251 -0.65 -19.00 -7.44
C ASP A 251 -0.35 -19.39 -8.90
N GLU A 252 -1.37 -19.59 -9.73
CA GLU A 252 -1.17 -19.95 -11.14
C GLU A 252 -0.51 -18.80 -11.94
N ILE A 253 -0.87 -17.54 -11.66
CA ILE A 253 -0.19 -16.40 -12.28
C ILE A 253 1.24 -16.31 -11.78
N ILE A 254 1.46 -16.44 -10.46
CA ILE A 254 2.81 -16.42 -9.86
C ILE A 254 3.69 -17.50 -10.49
N LEU A 255 3.20 -18.73 -10.61
CA LEU A 255 3.93 -19.84 -11.21
C LEU A 255 4.23 -19.65 -12.69
N SER A 256 3.36 -18.97 -13.41
CA SER A 256 3.61 -18.62 -14.81
C SER A 256 4.75 -17.60 -14.97
N CYS A 257 5.08 -16.87 -13.91
CA CYS A 257 6.18 -15.91 -13.85
C CYS A 257 7.49 -16.50 -13.33
N VAL A 258 7.48 -17.74 -12.80
CA VAL A 258 8.69 -18.44 -12.33
C VAL A 258 9.20 -19.34 -13.46
N THR A 259 10.44 -19.10 -13.89
CA THR A 259 11.09 -19.86 -14.96
C THR A 259 11.66 -21.21 -14.46
N LYS A 260 11.97 -22.12 -15.39
CA LYS A 260 12.69 -23.38 -15.06
C LYS A 260 14.17 -23.15 -14.75
N THR A 261 14.71 -22.02 -15.21
CA THR A 261 16.05 -21.54 -14.89
C THR A 261 16.03 -20.82 -13.55
N GLU A 262 17.18 -20.79 -12.86
CA GLU A 262 17.29 -20.03 -11.63
C GLU A 262 17.26 -18.52 -11.91
N GLU A 263 16.41 -17.79 -11.19
CA GLU A 263 16.31 -16.34 -11.26
C GLU A 263 16.11 -15.73 -9.87
N THR A 264 16.43 -14.45 -9.68
CA THR A 264 16.20 -13.76 -8.41
C THR A 264 14.69 -13.68 -8.10
N ALA A 265 14.29 -14.00 -6.86
CA ALA A 265 12.91 -13.92 -6.39
C ALA A 265 12.27 -12.56 -6.66
N ALA A 266 13.02 -11.46 -6.52
CA ALA A 266 12.55 -10.12 -6.82
C ALA A 266 12.08 -9.94 -8.27
N VAL A 267 12.71 -10.62 -9.24
CA VAL A 267 12.30 -10.58 -10.65
C VAL A 267 10.99 -11.35 -10.84
N ALA A 268 10.86 -12.53 -10.24
CA ALA A 268 9.62 -13.30 -10.28
C ALA A 268 8.46 -12.55 -9.59
N ILE A 269 8.72 -11.94 -8.42
CA ILE A 269 7.73 -11.13 -7.68
C ILE A 269 7.28 -9.93 -8.53
N GLY A 270 8.22 -9.13 -9.04
CA GLY A 270 7.88 -7.97 -9.86
C GLY A 270 7.14 -8.35 -11.15
N SER A 271 7.49 -9.47 -11.76
CA SER A 271 6.80 -9.99 -12.94
C SER A 271 5.37 -10.46 -12.61
N ALA A 272 5.19 -11.15 -11.49
CA ALA A 272 3.88 -11.57 -11.00
C ALA A 272 2.98 -10.37 -10.68
N MET A 273 3.49 -9.36 -9.97
CA MET A 273 2.75 -8.12 -9.68
C MET A 273 2.29 -7.44 -10.97
N ALA A 274 3.19 -7.28 -11.96
CA ALA A 274 2.85 -6.67 -13.24
C ALA A 274 1.81 -7.48 -14.02
N LYS A 275 1.89 -8.82 -13.97
CA LYS A 275 0.96 -9.71 -14.66
C LYS A 275 -0.41 -9.74 -13.98
N ILE A 276 -0.47 -9.76 -12.65
CA ILE A 276 -1.72 -9.68 -11.87
C ILE A 276 -2.41 -8.35 -12.14
N ASP A 277 -1.68 -7.23 -12.16
CA ASP A 277 -2.24 -5.93 -12.51
C ASP A 277 -2.82 -5.93 -13.94
N ALA A 278 -2.06 -6.45 -14.91
CA ALA A 278 -2.48 -6.47 -16.31
C ALA A 278 -3.70 -7.36 -16.58
N GLU A 279 -3.79 -8.53 -15.92
CA GLU A 279 -4.84 -9.52 -16.19
C GLU A 279 -6.07 -9.34 -15.30
N MET A 280 -5.91 -8.81 -14.09
CA MET A 280 -6.97 -8.75 -13.08
C MET A 280 -7.30 -7.32 -12.61
N CYS A 281 -6.56 -6.29 -13.06
CA CYS A 281 -6.66 -4.93 -12.53
C CYS A 281 -6.55 -4.90 -11.00
N SER A 282 -5.63 -5.70 -10.44
CA SER A 282 -5.46 -5.87 -9.00
C SER A 282 -4.03 -5.53 -8.58
N ARG A 283 -3.89 -4.57 -7.67
CA ARG A 283 -2.61 -4.05 -7.17
C ARG A 283 -2.27 -4.71 -5.85
N VAL A 284 -1.49 -5.78 -5.95
CA VAL A 284 -1.07 -6.60 -4.81
C VAL A 284 0.34 -6.22 -4.34
N GLY A 285 0.59 -6.34 -3.04
CA GLY A 285 1.90 -6.10 -2.44
C GLY A 285 2.91 -7.20 -2.77
N ASP A 286 4.19 -6.85 -2.78
CA ASP A 286 5.30 -7.78 -2.97
C ASP A 286 5.38 -8.84 -1.85
N LEU A 287 5.07 -8.47 -0.61
CA LEU A 287 5.07 -9.37 0.54
C LEU A 287 4.04 -10.51 0.41
N LEU A 288 2.84 -10.24 -0.14
CA LEU A 288 1.85 -11.28 -0.46
C LEU A 288 2.45 -12.29 -1.44
N ILE A 289 3.02 -11.82 -2.54
CA ILE A 289 3.62 -12.68 -3.57
C ILE A 289 4.79 -13.48 -3.00
N TYR A 290 5.63 -12.86 -2.16
CA TYR A 290 6.72 -13.54 -1.48
C TYR A 290 6.22 -14.69 -0.59
N ARG A 291 5.15 -14.46 0.20
CA ARG A 291 4.55 -15.51 1.03
C ARG A 291 3.93 -16.64 0.20
N ARG A 292 3.26 -16.31 -0.90
CA ARG A 292 2.75 -17.33 -1.84
C ARG A 292 3.87 -18.15 -2.48
N LEU A 293 4.99 -17.52 -2.85
CA LEU A 293 6.18 -18.23 -3.33
C LEU A 293 6.75 -19.21 -2.29
N ARG A 294 6.74 -18.85 -1.00
CA ARG A 294 7.11 -19.75 0.10
C ARG A 294 6.14 -20.93 0.20
N ALA A 295 4.84 -20.68 0.18
CA ALA A 295 3.82 -21.75 0.20
C ALA A 295 3.95 -22.70 -1.01
N LEU A 296 4.22 -22.15 -2.20
CA LEU A 296 4.48 -22.93 -3.42
C LEU A 296 5.76 -23.77 -3.31
N ALA A 297 6.76 -23.28 -2.57
CA ALA A 297 7.99 -24.01 -2.32
C ALA A 297 7.79 -25.15 -1.31
N ASP A 298 7.03 -24.90 -0.24
CA ASP A 298 6.64 -25.92 0.73
C ASP A 298 5.79 -27.03 0.06
N ALA A 299 4.97 -26.67 -0.94
CA ALA A 299 4.23 -27.60 -1.79
C ALA A 299 5.10 -28.28 -2.89
N GLY A 300 6.39 -27.97 -2.98
CA GLY A 300 7.32 -28.55 -3.95
C GLY A 300 7.10 -28.12 -5.41
N ARG A 301 6.31 -27.06 -5.67
CA ARG A 301 6.06 -26.50 -7.03
C ARG A 301 7.14 -25.51 -7.47
N VAL A 302 7.84 -24.92 -6.49
CA VAL A 302 8.97 -23.99 -6.68
C VAL A 302 10.11 -24.45 -5.78
N ALA A 303 11.35 -24.24 -6.19
CA ALA A 303 12.52 -24.39 -5.33
C ALA A 303 13.05 -22.99 -4.96
N LEU A 304 13.11 -22.70 -3.66
CA LEU A 304 13.80 -21.52 -3.13
C LEU A 304 15.25 -21.89 -2.86
N VAL A 305 16.17 -21.22 -3.54
CA VAL A 305 17.61 -21.39 -3.35
C VAL A 305 18.11 -20.13 -2.65
N ARG A 306 18.61 -20.26 -1.41
CA ARG A 306 19.31 -19.15 -0.76
C ARG A 306 20.60 -18.89 -1.53
N THR A 307 20.78 -17.69 -2.05
CA THR A 307 22.04 -17.34 -2.70
C THR A 307 23.03 -16.85 -1.65
N GLU A 308 24.32 -17.02 -1.94
CA GLU A 308 25.38 -16.38 -1.17
C GLU A 308 25.14 -14.85 -1.09
N PRO A 309 25.57 -14.22 0.02
CA PRO A 309 25.37 -12.80 0.21
C PRO A 309 26.08 -12.02 -0.89
N GLN A 310 25.34 -11.21 -1.64
CA GLN A 310 25.91 -10.32 -2.63
C GLN A 310 26.25 -9.00 -1.96
N GLU A 311 27.47 -8.51 -2.20
CA GLU A 311 27.85 -7.16 -1.76
C GLU A 311 27.38 -6.14 -2.80
N ALA A 312 26.46 -5.25 -2.39
CA ALA A 312 26.09 -4.10 -3.18
C ALA A 312 26.14 -2.84 -2.32
N GLY A 313 27.07 -1.92 -2.64
CA GLY A 313 27.17 -0.63 -1.94
C GLY A 313 27.58 -0.71 -0.47
N GLY A 314 28.41 -1.70 -0.08
CA GLY A 314 28.93 -1.85 1.28
C GLY A 314 27.98 -2.56 2.26
N ALA A 315 26.91 -3.18 1.74
CA ALA A 315 25.99 -4.00 2.52
C ALA A 315 25.91 -5.40 1.91
N SER A 316 25.97 -6.41 2.79
CA SER A 316 25.74 -7.82 2.48
C SER A 316 24.24 -8.07 2.34
N TYR A 317 23.84 -8.57 1.18
CA TYR A 317 22.44 -8.87 0.89
C TYR A 317 22.25 -10.34 0.55
N TRP A 318 21.45 -11.02 1.36
CA TRP A 318 20.99 -12.37 1.06
C TRP A 318 19.93 -12.29 -0.04
N GLY A 319 20.26 -12.84 -1.21
CA GLY A 319 19.29 -13.05 -2.28
C GLY A 319 18.54 -14.37 -2.05
N VAL A 320 17.28 -14.40 -2.45
CA VAL A 320 16.56 -15.65 -2.66
C VAL A 320 16.44 -15.83 -4.17
N SER A 321 16.96 -16.93 -4.69
CA SER A 321 16.70 -17.38 -6.04
C SER A 321 15.48 -18.30 -6.05
N VAL A 322 14.74 -18.29 -7.15
CA VAL A 322 13.58 -19.14 -7.40
C VAL A 322 13.78 -19.89 -8.72
N LYS A 323 13.30 -21.13 -8.75
CA LYS A 323 13.15 -21.90 -9.98
C LYS A 323 11.95 -22.83 -9.88
N ARG A 324 11.29 -23.07 -11.01
CA ARG A 324 10.18 -24.02 -11.10
C ARG A 324 10.70 -25.46 -11.04
N THR A 325 10.03 -26.33 -10.30
CA THR A 325 10.46 -27.73 -10.12
C THR A 325 10.01 -28.65 -11.26
N CYS A 326 9.05 -28.23 -12.10
CA CYS A 326 8.51 -29.01 -13.22
C CYS A 326 8.24 -28.19 -14.50
#